data_AF-A0A2N1PUA0-F1
#
_entry.id   AF-A0A2N1PUA0-F1
#
_cell.length_a   1.000
_cell.length_b   1.000
_cell.length_c   1.000
_cell.angle_alpha   90.00
_cell.angle_beta   90.00
_cell.angle_gamma   90.00
#
_symmetry.space_group_name_H-M   'P 1'
#
loop_
_entity.id
_entity.type
_entity.pdbx_description
1 polymer ?
#
loop_
_entity_poly.entity_id
_entity_poly.type
_entity_poly.pdbx_seq_one_letter_code
_entity_poly.pdbx_strand_id
1 'polypeptide(L)'
;MSFDGFAPKYDKYNKLHFGEEYDAFREKTVLGGEIVPEDTILEFGCGTSLCLEHILKTRPFKGIYIGLDLSSAMLETARTKFMISGQQCRDELKTSDSADSPFINDQTNPKILHIQIGRSGKLPIRDDSIDVIISSLVLHLLSRERRDELFAEFRRVLKPGGRICLNEFGKPGNLRGRIYRFYVLYFWSLFVRDEKNSRDLFDGCLLTEMKNFFQNASIRERTREIIDHLVATATRD
;
A
#
# COMPACT_ATOMS: atom_id res chain seq x y z
N MET A 1 19.19 8.50 -0.71
CA MET A 1 18.91 7.57 -1.83
C MET A 1 17.43 7.68 -2.18
N SER A 2 17.06 7.92 -3.43
CA SER A 2 15.63 7.85 -3.80
C SER A 2 15.16 6.38 -3.76
N PHE A 3 13.85 6.17 -3.71
CA PHE A 3 13.28 4.82 -3.92
C PHE A 3 13.72 4.22 -5.25
N ASP A 4 13.90 5.04 -6.31
CA ASP A 4 14.36 4.56 -7.61
C ASP A 4 15.72 3.84 -7.54
N GLY A 5 16.67 4.39 -6.78
CA GLY A 5 17.98 3.76 -6.59
C GLY A 5 17.95 2.52 -5.69
N PHE A 6 16.91 2.38 -4.87
CA PHE A 6 16.79 1.28 -3.89
C PHE A 6 15.94 0.12 -4.40
N ALA A 7 15.06 0.35 -5.39
CA ALA A 7 14.09 -0.62 -5.91
C ALA A 7 14.67 -2.03 -6.20
N PRO A 8 15.82 -2.21 -6.89
CA PRO A 8 16.35 -3.54 -7.21
C PRO A 8 16.76 -4.36 -5.97
N LYS A 9 17.02 -3.69 -4.84
CA LYS A 9 17.45 -4.32 -3.58
C LYS A 9 16.33 -4.38 -2.56
N TYR A 10 15.21 -3.69 -2.81
CA TYR A 10 14.12 -3.46 -1.85
C TYR A 10 13.59 -4.77 -1.26
N ASP A 11 13.16 -5.71 -2.12
CA ASP A 11 12.53 -6.96 -1.66
C ASP A 11 13.51 -7.84 -0.87
N LYS A 12 14.73 -8.02 -1.39
CA LYS A 12 15.77 -8.83 -0.72
C LYS A 12 16.15 -8.23 0.63
N TYR A 13 16.27 -6.91 0.68
CA TYR A 13 16.63 -6.19 1.88
C TYR A 13 15.55 -6.29 2.94
N ASN A 14 14.30 -5.99 2.57
CA ASN A 14 13.21 -6.06 3.52
C ASN A 14 12.97 -7.50 3.99
N LYS A 15 13.11 -8.50 3.11
CA LYS A 15 13.05 -9.90 3.54
C LYS A 15 14.14 -10.25 4.57
N LEU A 16 15.36 -9.75 4.38
CA LEU A 16 16.45 -9.94 5.34
C LEU A 16 16.19 -9.24 6.68
N HIS A 17 15.50 -8.10 6.67
CA HIS A 17 15.35 -7.24 7.85
C HIS A 17 14.08 -7.46 8.65
N PHE A 18 13.00 -7.83 7.97
CA PHE A 18 11.71 -8.12 8.61
C PHE A 18 11.46 -9.63 8.73
N GLY A 19 12.29 -10.49 8.11
CA GLY A 19 12.21 -11.94 8.30
C GLY A 19 10.82 -12.52 8.01
N GLU A 20 10.28 -13.32 8.94
CA GLU A 20 8.92 -13.86 8.84
C GLU A 20 7.82 -12.80 8.99
N GLU A 21 8.10 -11.68 9.67
CA GLU A 21 7.16 -10.57 9.77
C GLU A 21 6.91 -9.90 8.43
N TYR A 22 7.87 -10.04 7.51
CA TYR A 22 7.76 -9.56 6.14
C TYR A 22 6.48 -10.11 5.50
N ASP A 23 6.21 -11.41 5.56
CA ASP A 23 5.05 -12.00 4.90
C ASP A 23 3.77 -11.85 5.76
N ALA A 24 3.89 -11.97 7.08
CA ALA A 24 2.75 -11.83 8.01
C ALA A 24 2.06 -10.46 7.93
N PHE A 25 2.82 -9.39 7.64
CA PHE A 25 2.29 -8.05 7.45
C PHE A 25 1.32 -7.98 6.24
N ARG A 26 1.67 -8.65 5.14
CA ARG A 26 0.84 -8.64 3.92
C ARG A 26 -0.39 -9.50 4.12
N GLU A 27 -0.24 -10.63 4.80
CA GLU A 27 -1.37 -11.49 5.16
C GLU A 27 -2.42 -10.71 5.95
N LYS A 28 -2.02 -9.96 6.97
CA LYS A 28 -2.93 -9.11 7.75
C LYS A 28 -3.62 -8.05 6.90
N THR A 29 -2.88 -7.42 5.98
CA THR A 29 -3.42 -6.43 5.04
C THR A 29 -4.51 -7.06 4.16
N VAL A 30 -4.22 -8.25 3.64
CA VAL A 30 -5.08 -8.99 2.72
C VAL A 30 -6.29 -9.62 3.43
N LEU A 31 -6.17 -9.98 4.71
CA LEU A 31 -7.28 -10.42 5.56
C LEU A 31 -8.17 -9.25 6.00
N GLY A 32 -7.56 -8.11 6.37
CA GLY A 32 -8.29 -6.90 6.78
C GLY A 32 -9.15 -6.30 5.67
N GLY A 33 -8.69 -6.41 4.42
CA GLY A 33 -9.45 -5.98 3.24
C GLY A 33 -10.64 -6.88 2.86
N GLU A 34 -10.81 -8.04 3.50
CA GLU A 34 -11.83 -9.05 3.14
C GLU A 34 -11.88 -9.33 1.63
N ILE A 35 -10.72 -9.37 0.99
CA ILE A 35 -10.61 -9.38 -0.48
C ILE A 35 -11.28 -10.62 -1.05
N VAL A 36 -12.24 -10.41 -1.96
CA VAL A 36 -12.92 -11.45 -2.73
C VAL A 36 -12.40 -11.50 -4.17
N PRO A 37 -12.55 -12.63 -4.88
CA PRO A 37 -11.90 -12.83 -6.18
C PRO A 37 -12.24 -11.77 -7.24
N GLU A 38 -13.43 -11.17 -7.19
CA GLU A 38 -13.96 -10.23 -8.19
C GLU A 38 -13.65 -8.75 -7.86
N ASP A 39 -12.99 -8.47 -6.73
CA ASP A 39 -12.75 -7.10 -6.27
C ASP A 39 -11.90 -6.29 -7.28
N THR A 40 -12.30 -5.03 -7.48
CA THR A 40 -11.42 -3.99 -8.03
C THR A 40 -10.62 -3.38 -6.89
N ILE A 41 -9.33 -3.68 -6.87
CA ILE A 41 -8.39 -3.29 -5.81
C ILE A 41 -7.53 -2.12 -6.29
N LEU A 42 -7.44 -1.08 -5.49
CA LEU A 42 -6.47 0.02 -5.65
C LEU A 42 -5.42 -0.09 -4.55
N GLU A 43 -4.14 -0.23 -4.91
CA GLU A 43 -3.02 -0.15 -3.96
C GLU A 43 -2.25 1.17 -4.15
N PHE A 44 -2.33 2.05 -3.14
CA PHE A 44 -1.59 3.32 -3.14
C PHE A 44 -0.21 3.16 -2.51
N GLY A 45 0.82 3.51 -3.29
CA GLY A 45 2.22 3.25 -2.97
C GLY A 45 2.53 1.75 -3.04
N CYS A 46 2.18 1.12 -4.16
CA CYS A 46 2.27 -0.33 -4.30
C CYS A 46 3.71 -0.85 -4.32
N GLY A 47 4.70 0.01 -4.58
CA GLY A 47 6.09 -0.38 -4.69
C GLY A 47 6.29 -1.52 -5.69
N THR A 48 6.97 -2.58 -5.23
CA THR A 48 7.18 -3.83 -5.98
C THR A 48 5.97 -4.80 -5.94
N SER A 49 4.81 -4.31 -5.48
CA SER A 49 3.50 -4.98 -5.43
C SER A 49 3.49 -6.29 -4.65
N LEU A 50 4.05 -6.25 -3.44
CA LEU A 50 4.13 -7.41 -2.54
C LEU A 50 2.76 -7.85 -2.00
N CYS A 51 1.81 -6.93 -1.82
CA CYS A 51 0.46 -7.30 -1.40
C CYS A 51 -0.25 -8.09 -2.50
N LEU A 52 -0.18 -7.63 -3.75
CA LEU A 52 -0.67 -8.38 -4.91
C LEU A 52 -0.03 -9.78 -5.00
N GLU A 53 1.29 -9.87 -4.83
CA GLU A 53 2.00 -11.15 -4.83
C GLU A 53 1.42 -12.11 -3.77
N HIS A 54 1.13 -11.60 -2.58
CA HIS A 54 0.52 -12.40 -1.51
C HIS A 54 -0.92 -12.80 -1.82
N ILE A 55 -1.74 -11.89 -2.38
CA ILE A 55 -3.12 -12.19 -2.80
C ILE A 55 -3.12 -13.36 -3.78
N LEU A 56 -2.31 -13.28 -4.83
CA LEU A 56 -2.26 -14.30 -5.89
C LEU A 56 -1.76 -15.66 -5.39
N LYS A 57 -0.90 -15.68 -4.37
CA LYS A 57 -0.40 -16.93 -3.76
C LYS A 57 -1.40 -17.58 -2.81
N THR A 58 -2.27 -16.80 -2.17
CA THR A 58 -3.10 -17.27 -1.04
C THR A 58 -4.56 -17.45 -1.39
N ARG A 59 -5.04 -16.89 -2.49
CA ARG A 59 -6.45 -16.99 -2.89
C ARG A 59 -6.66 -16.82 -4.39
N PRO A 60 -7.74 -17.39 -4.95
CA PRO A 60 -8.16 -17.07 -6.31
C PRO A 60 -8.44 -15.57 -6.45
N PHE A 61 -7.90 -14.96 -7.50
CA PHE A 61 -8.18 -13.56 -7.84
C PHE A 61 -8.44 -13.46 -9.35
N LYS A 62 -9.55 -12.82 -9.71
CA LYS A 62 -10.05 -12.66 -11.09
C LYS A 62 -10.46 -11.22 -11.39
N GLY A 63 -10.42 -10.34 -10.40
CA GLY A 63 -10.80 -8.95 -10.49
C GLY A 63 -9.73 -8.08 -11.14
N ILE A 64 -9.72 -6.81 -10.75
CA ILE A 64 -8.81 -5.81 -11.30
C ILE A 64 -7.91 -5.33 -10.17
N TYR A 65 -6.61 -5.30 -10.40
CA TYR A 65 -5.66 -4.70 -9.49
C TYR A 65 -5.03 -3.47 -10.14
N ILE A 66 -5.03 -2.35 -9.41
CA ILE A 66 -4.46 -1.08 -9.82
C ILE A 66 -3.41 -0.68 -8.78
N GLY A 67 -2.13 -0.82 -9.10
CA GLY A 67 -1.02 -0.37 -8.26
C GLY A 67 -0.55 1.02 -8.69
N LEU A 68 -0.57 1.98 -7.76
CA LEU A 68 -0.07 3.33 -7.97
C LEU A 68 1.26 3.52 -7.23
N ASP A 69 2.26 4.09 -7.88
CA ASP A 69 3.50 4.50 -7.21
C ASP A 69 4.11 5.74 -7.89
N LEU A 70 4.89 6.52 -7.13
CA LEU A 70 5.65 7.65 -7.68
C LEU A 70 6.93 7.18 -8.39
N SER A 71 7.51 6.07 -7.93
CA SER A 71 8.79 5.54 -8.39
C SER A 71 8.60 4.65 -9.62
N SER A 72 9.17 5.08 -10.74
CA SER A 72 9.15 4.29 -11.98
C SER A 72 9.93 2.98 -11.80
N ALA A 73 11.04 2.98 -11.06
CA ALA A 73 11.86 1.78 -10.87
C ALA A 73 11.16 0.73 -9.97
N MET A 74 10.37 1.17 -8.97
CA MET A 74 9.56 0.25 -8.15
C MET A 74 8.49 -0.42 -9.01
N LEU A 75 7.81 0.34 -9.88
CA LEU A 75 6.83 -0.20 -10.82
C LEU A 75 7.46 -1.11 -11.87
N GLU A 76 8.65 -0.78 -12.37
CA GLU A 76 9.39 -1.65 -13.30
C GLU A 76 9.75 -2.99 -12.64
N THR A 77 10.18 -2.95 -11.38
CA THR A 77 10.44 -4.15 -10.57
C THR A 77 9.15 -4.96 -10.37
N ALA A 78 8.02 -4.29 -10.07
CA ALA A 78 6.71 -4.94 -9.95
C ALA A 78 6.31 -5.62 -11.26
N ARG A 79 6.34 -4.91 -12.39
CA ARG A 79 5.98 -5.45 -13.71
C ARG A 79 6.84 -6.66 -14.07
N THR A 80 8.15 -6.55 -13.90
CA THR A 80 9.09 -7.66 -14.16
C THR A 80 8.73 -8.90 -13.35
N LYS A 81 8.40 -8.72 -12.05
CA LYS A 81 8.00 -9.81 -11.16
C LYS A 81 6.77 -10.57 -11.68
N PHE A 82 5.73 -9.85 -12.11
CA PHE A 82 4.49 -10.49 -12.54
C PHE A 82 4.56 -11.04 -13.97
N MET A 83 5.34 -10.42 -14.87
CA MET A 83 5.64 -11.01 -16.18
C MET A 83 6.33 -12.38 -16.07
N ILE A 84 7.31 -12.52 -15.17
CA ILE A 84 8.04 -13.78 -14.96
C ILE A 84 7.13 -14.88 -14.38
N SER A 85 6.12 -14.51 -13.59
CA SER A 85 5.18 -15.46 -12.97
C SER A 85 4.16 -16.10 -13.92
N GLY A 86 4.23 -15.80 -15.22
CA GLY A 86 3.29 -16.33 -16.23
C GLY A 86 1.92 -15.65 -16.21
N GLN A 87 1.77 -14.56 -15.45
CA GLN A 87 0.58 -13.71 -15.50
C GLN A 87 0.68 -12.76 -16.69
N GLN A 88 -0.39 -12.63 -17.49
CA GLN A 88 -0.48 -11.56 -18.48
C GLN A 88 -0.60 -10.21 -17.77
N CYS A 89 0.53 -9.57 -17.51
CA CYS A 89 0.59 -8.12 -17.35
C CYS A 89 0.45 -7.49 -18.73
N ARG A 90 -0.58 -6.65 -18.95
CA ARG A 90 -0.64 -5.79 -20.13
C ARG A 90 -0.02 -4.45 -19.76
N ASP A 91 1.08 -4.13 -20.42
CA ASP A 91 1.83 -2.89 -20.23
C ASP A 91 1.02 -1.70 -20.72
N GLU A 92 0.50 -0.89 -19.80
CA GLU A 92 0.08 0.48 -20.11
C GLU A 92 0.88 1.45 -19.25
N LEU A 93 1.94 2.02 -19.85
CA LEU A 93 2.62 3.20 -19.34
C LEU A 93 1.70 4.41 -19.57
N LYS A 94 0.66 4.58 -18.74
CA LYS A 94 -0.18 5.79 -18.76
C LYS A 94 0.45 6.84 -17.86
N THR A 95 1.27 7.69 -18.44
CA THR A 95 1.46 9.04 -17.91
C THR A 95 0.11 9.73 -17.94
N SER A 96 -0.34 10.22 -16.79
CA SER A 96 -1.55 11.01 -16.54
C SER A 96 -2.13 11.70 -17.78
N ASP A 97 -3.42 11.48 -18.07
CA ASP A 97 -4.42 12.52 -18.42
C ASP A 97 -5.68 12.02 -19.17
N SER A 98 -5.81 10.73 -19.49
CA SER A 98 -7.07 10.21 -20.08
C SER A 98 -8.00 9.57 -19.04
N ALA A 99 -9.12 10.24 -18.79
CA ALA A 99 -10.23 9.76 -17.95
C ALA A 99 -11.02 8.58 -18.56
N ASP A 100 -10.58 8.06 -19.71
CA ASP A 100 -11.23 6.97 -20.41
C ASP A 100 -10.67 5.62 -19.94
N SER A 101 -11.47 4.94 -19.11
CA SER A 101 -11.23 3.57 -18.65
C SER A 101 -11.36 2.61 -19.83
N PRO A 102 -10.29 1.92 -20.27
CA PRO A 102 -10.45 0.80 -21.17
C PRO A 102 -10.77 -0.44 -20.32
N PHE A 103 -11.46 -1.40 -20.92
CA PHE A 103 -11.52 -2.81 -20.48
C PHE A 103 -12.68 -3.24 -19.57
N ILE A 104 -13.92 -3.15 -20.06
CA ILE A 104 -15.08 -3.87 -19.47
C ILE A 104 -15.34 -5.27 -20.09
N ASN A 105 -14.74 -5.68 -21.21
CA ASN A 105 -15.18 -6.91 -21.93
C ASN A 105 -14.13 -8.03 -22.12
N ASP A 106 -13.38 -8.43 -21.09
CA ASP A 106 -12.54 -9.66 -21.16
C ASP A 106 -12.67 -10.44 -19.84
N GLN A 107 -13.03 -11.72 -19.94
CA GLN A 107 -13.45 -12.60 -18.83
C GLN A 107 -12.37 -13.61 -18.39
N THR A 108 -11.17 -13.59 -18.97
CA THR A 108 -10.11 -14.54 -18.61
C THR A 108 -8.83 -13.81 -18.18
N ASN A 109 -8.45 -13.96 -16.91
CA ASN A 109 -7.26 -13.44 -16.19
C ASN A 109 -7.48 -12.14 -15.36
N PRO A 110 -6.93 -12.00 -14.12
CA PRO A 110 -6.98 -10.75 -13.39
C PRO A 110 -6.24 -9.64 -14.14
N LYS A 111 -6.83 -8.45 -14.17
CA LYS A 111 -6.27 -7.28 -14.88
C LYS A 111 -5.36 -6.52 -13.93
N ILE A 112 -4.05 -6.67 -14.09
CA ILE A 112 -3.03 -5.99 -13.27
C ILE A 112 -2.54 -4.75 -14.02
N LEU A 113 -2.74 -3.57 -13.42
CA LEU A 113 -2.27 -2.28 -13.93
C LEU A 113 -1.31 -1.63 -12.94
N HIS A 114 -0.14 -1.22 -13.41
CA HIS A 114 0.83 -0.44 -12.66
C HIS A 114 0.95 0.95 -13.25
N ILE A 115 0.48 1.97 -12.53
CA ILE A 115 0.39 3.34 -13.01
C ILE A 115 1.35 4.21 -12.22
N GLN A 116 2.26 4.89 -12.92
CA GLN A 116 3.07 5.92 -12.30
C GLN A 116 2.23 7.17 -12.11
N ILE A 117 2.16 7.65 -10.87
CA ILE A 117 1.46 8.89 -10.55
C ILE A 117 2.44 10.02 -10.30
N GLY A 118 1.96 11.26 -10.45
CA GLY A 118 2.66 12.45 -10.00
C GLY A 118 2.40 12.72 -8.51
N ARG A 119 2.99 13.81 -7.99
CA ARG A 119 2.73 14.30 -6.63
C ARG A 119 1.41 15.08 -6.49
N SER A 120 0.59 15.09 -7.53
CA SER A 120 -0.76 15.68 -7.53
C SER A 120 -1.64 14.98 -6.51
N GLY A 121 -2.53 15.72 -5.87
CA GLY A 121 -3.52 15.17 -4.95
C GLY A 121 -4.57 14.31 -5.66
N LYS A 122 -4.89 14.56 -6.94
CA LYS A 122 -5.97 13.87 -7.67
C LYS A 122 -5.50 12.57 -8.34
N LEU A 123 -6.15 11.46 -8.01
CA LEU A 123 -5.90 10.13 -8.58
C LEU A 123 -6.56 9.99 -9.97
N PRO A 124 -5.90 9.33 -10.94
CA PRO A 124 -6.43 9.09 -12.28
C PRO A 124 -7.43 7.92 -12.30
N ILE A 125 -8.38 7.93 -11.36
CA ILE A 125 -9.33 6.86 -11.09
C ILE A 125 -10.74 7.46 -11.07
N ARG A 126 -11.71 6.75 -11.63
CA ARG A 126 -13.14 7.14 -11.68
C ARG A 126 -13.78 7.12 -10.28
N ASP A 127 -14.75 8.00 -10.06
CA ASP A 127 -15.59 8.03 -8.84
C ASP A 127 -16.33 6.68 -8.67
N ASP A 128 -16.52 6.23 -7.43
CA ASP A 128 -17.29 5.00 -7.11
C ASP A 128 -16.91 3.77 -7.97
N SER A 129 -15.61 3.52 -8.15
CA SER A 129 -15.12 2.46 -9.04
C SER A 129 -14.30 1.37 -8.33
N ILE A 130 -13.84 1.63 -7.11
CA ILE A 130 -12.96 0.75 -6.35
C ILE A 130 -13.72 0.02 -5.24
N ASP A 131 -13.53 -1.30 -5.14
CA ASP A 131 -14.13 -2.13 -4.10
C ASP A 131 -13.27 -2.16 -2.83
N VAL A 132 -11.94 -2.20 -3.00
CA VAL A 132 -10.98 -2.26 -1.91
C VAL A 132 -9.81 -1.31 -2.16
N ILE A 133 -9.51 -0.43 -1.21
CA ILE A 133 -8.28 0.36 -1.19
C ILE A 133 -7.28 -0.27 -0.22
N ILE A 134 -6.03 -0.39 -0.65
CA ILE A 134 -4.91 -0.86 0.15
C ILE A 134 -3.84 0.24 0.18
N SER A 135 -3.25 0.50 1.35
CA SER A 135 -1.99 1.24 1.43
C SER A 135 -1.17 0.73 2.60
N SER A 136 0.12 0.56 2.38
CA SER A 136 1.00 -0.12 3.32
C SER A 136 2.36 0.59 3.41
N LEU A 137 2.70 1.11 4.58
CA LEU A 137 3.98 1.76 4.88
C LEU A 137 4.30 2.92 3.92
N VAL A 138 3.29 3.74 3.61
CA VAL A 138 3.39 4.84 2.63
C VAL A 138 2.89 6.15 3.21
N LEU A 139 1.81 6.13 4.00
CA LEU A 139 1.13 7.35 4.46
C LEU A 139 2.03 8.18 5.37
N HIS A 140 2.92 7.56 6.15
CA HIS A 140 3.90 8.26 6.98
C HIS A 140 4.91 9.08 6.18
N LEU A 141 5.03 8.86 4.87
CA LEU A 141 5.89 9.64 3.97
C LEU A 141 5.22 10.94 3.51
N LEU A 142 3.89 11.04 3.64
CA LEU A 142 3.11 12.20 3.20
C LEU A 142 2.97 13.23 4.32
N SER A 143 2.91 14.52 3.97
CA SER A 143 2.49 15.57 4.91
C SER A 143 1.02 15.39 5.29
N ARG A 144 0.60 15.96 6.43
CA ARG A 144 -0.81 15.97 6.87
C ARG A 144 -1.77 16.44 5.78
N GLU A 145 -1.48 17.59 5.19
CA GLU A 145 -2.26 18.16 4.08
C GLU A 145 -2.41 17.18 2.91
N ARG A 146 -1.33 16.50 2.51
CA ARG A 146 -1.38 15.48 1.46
C ARG A 146 -2.16 14.23 1.84
N ARG A 147 -2.15 13.86 3.13
CA ARG A 147 -2.97 12.74 3.62
C ARG A 147 -4.45 13.12 3.57
N ASP A 148 -4.80 14.35 3.93
CA ASP A 148 -6.18 14.84 3.84
C ASP A 148 -6.69 14.86 2.39
N GLU A 149 -5.87 15.35 1.45
CA GLU A 149 -6.16 15.28 0.01
C GLU A 149 -6.33 13.84 -0.47
N LEU A 150 -5.39 12.96 -0.12
CA LEU A 150 -5.44 11.54 -0.49
C LEU A 150 -6.67 10.84 0.09
N PHE A 151 -7.05 11.16 1.33
CA PHE A 151 -8.24 10.64 1.97
C PHE A 151 -9.52 11.15 1.30
N ALA A 152 -9.54 12.39 0.80
CA ALA A 152 -10.64 12.86 -0.02
C ALA A 152 -10.76 12.05 -1.32
N GLU A 153 -9.64 11.77 -1.98
CA GLU A 153 -9.62 10.93 -3.18
C GLU A 153 -10.01 9.48 -2.90
N PHE A 154 -9.55 8.90 -1.78
CA PHE A 154 -9.96 7.56 -1.36
C PHE A 154 -11.48 7.49 -1.19
N ARG A 155 -12.11 8.51 -0.61
CA ARG A 155 -13.58 8.56 -0.55
C ARG A 155 -14.20 8.67 -1.93
N ARG A 156 -13.66 9.52 -2.81
CA ARG A 156 -14.20 9.74 -4.16
C ARG A 156 -14.20 8.46 -4.98
N VAL A 157 -13.12 7.69 -4.94
CA VAL A 157 -12.95 6.51 -5.83
C VAL A 157 -13.58 5.25 -5.27
N LEU A 158 -13.78 5.17 -3.95
CA LEU A 158 -14.34 4.00 -3.29
C LEU A 158 -15.85 3.93 -3.54
N LYS A 159 -16.34 2.77 -3.98
CA LYS A 159 -17.78 2.51 -4.11
C LYS A 159 -18.50 2.67 -2.76
N PRO A 160 -19.81 2.97 -2.75
CA PRO A 160 -20.62 2.84 -1.55
C PRO A 160 -20.49 1.45 -0.93
N GLY A 161 -20.11 1.38 0.35
CA GLY A 161 -19.87 0.11 1.05
C GLY A 161 -18.52 -0.57 0.74
N GLY A 162 -17.65 0.09 -0.02
CA GLY A 162 -16.28 -0.38 -0.25
C GLY A 162 -15.46 -0.49 1.04
N ARG A 163 -14.33 -1.17 0.93
CA ARG A 163 -13.44 -1.49 2.04
C ARG A 163 -12.10 -0.77 1.87
N ILE A 164 -11.44 -0.50 2.99
CA ILE A 164 -10.10 0.09 2.96
C ILE A 164 -9.24 -0.56 4.04
N CYS A 165 -8.04 -0.94 3.65
CA CYS A 165 -7.03 -1.52 4.52
C CYS A 165 -5.79 -0.64 4.49
N LEU A 166 -5.53 0.03 5.62
CA LEU A 166 -4.38 0.90 5.80
C LEU A 166 -3.47 0.27 6.83
N ASN A 167 -2.21 0.10 6.46
CA ASN A 167 -1.24 -0.58 7.30
C ASN A 167 0.01 0.28 7.50
N GLU A 168 0.26 0.69 8.74
CA GLU A 168 1.26 1.70 9.10
C GLU A 168 1.94 1.37 10.42
N PHE A 169 3.07 2.02 10.68
CA PHE A 169 3.74 1.90 11.97
C PHE A 169 2.89 2.49 13.10
N GLY A 170 2.78 1.75 14.21
CA GLY A 170 2.10 2.15 15.42
C GLY A 170 3.06 2.64 16.51
N LYS A 171 2.53 3.28 17.55
CA LYS A 171 3.32 3.65 18.73
C LYS A 171 3.84 2.39 19.42
N PRO A 172 5.14 2.27 19.73
CA PRO A 172 5.67 1.06 20.35
C PRO A 172 5.12 0.84 21.76
N GLY A 173 4.53 -0.33 22.00
CA GLY A 173 3.93 -0.71 23.28
C GLY A 173 4.92 -1.20 24.35
N ASN A 174 6.14 -1.60 23.97
CA ASN A 174 7.13 -2.18 24.89
C ASN A 174 8.57 -1.70 24.59
N LEU A 175 9.53 -2.05 25.47
CA LEU A 175 10.93 -1.62 25.36
C LEU A 175 11.60 -2.09 24.06
N ARG A 176 11.32 -3.32 23.62
CA ARG A 176 11.85 -3.89 22.37
C ARG A 176 11.37 -3.09 21.16
N GLY A 177 10.10 -2.71 21.11
CA GLY A 177 9.56 -1.82 20.08
C GLY A 177 10.16 -0.44 20.07
N ARG A 178 10.52 0.09 21.24
CA ARG A 178 11.23 1.38 21.33
C ARG A 178 12.63 1.28 20.72
N ILE A 179 13.36 0.19 21.00
CA ILE A 179 14.67 -0.08 20.39
C ILE A 179 14.52 -0.26 18.88
N TYR A 180 13.55 -1.05 18.44
CA TYR A 180 13.25 -1.27 17.03
C TYR A 180 12.88 0.02 16.30
N ARG A 181 12.11 0.91 16.93
CA ARG A 181 11.84 2.26 16.42
C ARG A 181 13.13 3.03 16.15
N PHE A 182 14.09 3.03 17.09
CA PHE A 182 15.36 3.73 16.87
C PHE A 182 16.15 3.13 15.71
N TYR A 183 16.15 1.81 15.58
CA TYR A 183 16.74 1.11 14.45
C TYR A 183 16.08 1.52 13.12
N VAL A 184 14.75 1.47 13.03
CA VAL A 184 14.00 1.88 11.83
C VAL A 184 14.25 3.34 11.50
N LEU A 185 14.22 4.25 12.47
CA LEU A 185 14.48 5.68 12.25
C LEU A 185 15.91 5.97 11.80
N TYR A 186 16.89 5.35 12.47
CA TYR A 186 18.30 5.46 12.10
C TYR A 186 18.51 4.95 10.68
N PHE A 187 17.96 3.77 10.37
CA PHE A 187 18.03 3.21 9.05
C PHE A 187 17.34 4.11 8.01
N TRP A 188 16.14 4.61 8.32
CA TRP A 188 15.41 5.47 7.40
C TRP A 188 16.23 6.72 7.03
N SER A 189 16.96 7.29 8.00
CA SER A 189 17.84 8.44 7.77
C SER A 189 18.98 8.17 6.78
N LEU A 190 19.39 6.92 6.60
CA LEU A 190 20.44 6.54 5.64
C LEU A 190 19.92 6.51 4.20
N PHE A 191 18.64 6.20 4.01
CA PHE A 191 18.05 5.98 2.68
C PHE A 191 17.17 7.16 2.27
N VAL A 192 16.23 7.63 3.07
CA VAL A 192 15.42 8.81 2.73
C VAL A 192 15.97 10.03 3.45
N ARG A 193 16.52 10.95 2.64
CA ARG A 193 17.09 12.24 3.09
C ARG A 193 16.06 13.37 3.12
N ASP A 194 14.81 13.13 2.74
CA ASP A 194 13.78 14.17 2.73
C ASP A 194 13.11 14.25 4.10
N GLU A 195 13.29 15.40 4.75
CA GLU A 195 13.61 15.47 6.18
C GLU A 195 12.41 15.78 7.09
N LYS A 196 11.16 15.60 6.65
CA LYS A 196 10.02 16.19 7.38
C LYS A 196 9.05 15.30 8.14
N ASN A 197 8.98 13.98 7.94
CA ASN A 197 7.88 13.19 8.54
C ASN A 197 8.26 11.91 9.30
N SER A 198 9.54 11.63 9.55
CA SER A 198 9.92 10.44 10.35
C SER A 198 9.47 10.51 11.82
N ARG A 199 9.04 11.68 12.30
CA ARG A 199 8.43 11.82 13.64
C ARG A 199 7.02 11.20 13.69
N ASP A 200 6.21 11.41 12.65
CA ASP A 200 4.84 10.87 12.55
C ASP A 200 4.79 9.32 12.54
N LEU A 201 5.89 8.65 12.14
CA LEU A 201 6.01 7.18 12.10
C LEU A 201 5.56 6.49 13.41
N PHE A 202 5.70 7.16 14.56
CA PHE A 202 5.44 6.55 15.87
C PHE A 202 4.66 7.44 16.84
N ASP A 203 4.30 8.67 16.43
CA ASP A 203 3.68 9.67 17.31
C ASP A 203 2.16 9.48 17.45
N GLY A 204 1.57 8.50 16.74
CA GLY A 204 0.16 8.13 16.85
C GLY A 204 -0.83 9.14 16.23
N CYS A 205 -0.33 10.23 15.66
CA CYS A 205 -1.15 11.22 14.96
C CYS A 205 -1.79 10.63 13.70
N LEU A 206 -1.02 9.87 12.92
CA LEU A 206 -1.51 9.17 11.73
C LEU A 206 -2.66 8.21 12.07
N LEU A 207 -2.58 7.54 13.21
CA LEU A 207 -3.66 6.69 13.71
C LEU A 207 -4.94 7.49 14.01
N THR A 208 -4.80 8.68 14.58
CA THR A 208 -5.95 9.55 14.89
C THR A 208 -6.60 10.05 13.59
N GLU A 209 -5.80 10.46 12.62
CA GLU A 209 -6.27 10.87 11.29
C GLU A 209 -7.01 9.72 10.58
N MET A 210 -6.46 8.51 10.62
CA MET A 210 -7.11 7.32 10.10
C MET A 210 -8.46 7.05 10.80
N LYS A 211 -8.52 7.10 12.13
CA LYS A 211 -9.78 6.92 12.88
C LYS A 211 -10.84 7.96 12.48
N ASN A 212 -10.46 9.23 12.39
CA ASN A 212 -11.35 10.30 11.95
C ASN A 212 -11.82 10.08 10.51
N PHE A 213 -10.96 9.55 9.65
CA PHE A 213 -11.32 9.19 8.29
C PHE A 213 -12.44 8.15 8.26
N PHE A 214 -12.30 7.06 9.03
CA PHE A 214 -13.28 5.96 9.09
C PHE A 214 -14.63 6.39 9.67
N GLN A 215 -14.61 7.13 10.78
CA GLN A 215 -15.84 7.58 11.46
C GLN A 215 -16.72 8.46 10.58
N ASN A 216 -16.11 9.29 9.73
CA ASN A 216 -16.83 10.27 8.92
C ASN A 216 -17.28 9.74 7.55
N ALA A 217 -16.89 8.52 7.15
CA ALA A 217 -17.03 8.09 5.76
C ALA A 217 -18.15 7.06 5.50
N SER A 218 -18.90 6.61 6.52
CA SER A 218 -19.85 5.48 6.40
C SER A 218 -19.23 4.22 5.75
N ILE A 219 -17.90 4.14 5.74
CA ILE A 219 -17.11 3.00 5.25
C ILE A 219 -17.23 1.90 6.29
N ARG A 220 -17.31 0.62 5.86
CA ARG A 220 -17.20 -0.49 6.80
C ARG A 220 -15.84 -0.41 7.49
N GLU A 221 -15.86 0.03 8.75
CA GLU A 221 -14.66 0.20 9.56
C GLU A 221 -14.13 -1.19 9.92
N ARG A 222 -13.13 -1.65 9.16
CA ARG A 222 -12.34 -2.84 9.53
C ARG A 222 -10.85 -2.56 9.53
N THR A 223 -10.49 -1.44 10.12
CA THR A 223 -9.15 -1.23 10.70
C THR A 223 -9.14 -1.85 12.09
N ARG A 224 -9.22 -3.18 12.18
CA ARG A 224 -8.84 -3.86 13.43
C ARG A 224 -7.40 -4.29 13.30
N GLU A 225 -6.54 -3.55 14.00
CA GLU A 225 -5.28 -4.06 14.54
C GLU A 225 -4.20 -4.47 13.53
N ILE A 226 -3.57 -3.49 12.88
CA ILE A 226 -2.14 -3.63 12.52
C ILE A 226 -1.31 -2.56 13.25
N ILE A 227 -1.72 -2.26 14.48
CA ILE A 227 -1.07 -1.24 15.33
C ILE A 227 -0.25 -1.89 16.45
N ASP A 228 -0.58 -3.12 16.87
CA ASP A 228 0.11 -3.76 17.99
C ASP A 228 1.20 -4.77 17.60
N HIS A 229 1.29 -5.18 16.34
CA HIS A 229 2.11 -6.34 15.98
C HIS A 229 3.41 -6.10 15.24
N LEU A 230 3.67 -4.92 14.64
CA LEU A 230 5.00 -4.64 14.06
C LEU A 230 6.12 -4.50 15.11
N VAL A 231 5.76 -4.54 16.39
CA VAL A 231 6.69 -4.57 17.52
C VAL A 231 6.62 -5.92 18.27
N ALA A 232 5.52 -6.65 18.15
CA ALA A 232 5.27 -7.86 18.93
C ALA A 232 5.57 -9.17 18.18
N THR A 233 5.80 -9.18 16.85
CA THR A 233 6.16 -10.41 16.12
C THR A 233 7.66 -10.60 15.87
N ALA A 234 8.50 -9.55 16.00
CA ALA A 234 9.96 -9.67 16.10
C ALA A 234 10.37 -10.29 17.45
N THR A 235 9.38 -10.71 18.24
CA THR A 235 9.48 -11.02 19.66
C THR A 235 8.57 -12.18 20.06
N ARG A 236 8.28 -13.14 19.17
CA ARG A 236 7.81 -14.45 19.63
C ARG A 236 9.00 -15.19 20.27
N ASP A 237 8.98 -15.12 21.60
CA ASP A 237 9.80 -15.76 22.64
C ASP A 237 11.33 -15.70 22.48
#